data_AF-A0A9P7MZ32-F1
#
_entry.id   AF-A0A9P7MZ32-F1
#
_cell.length_a   1.000
_cell.length_b   1.000
_cell.length_c   1.000
_cell.angle_alpha   90.00
_cell.angle_beta   90.00
_cell.angle_gamma   90.00
#
_symmetry.space_group_name_H-M   'P 1'
#
loop_
_entity.id
_entity.type
_entity.pdbx_description
1 polymer ?
#
loop_
_entity_poly.entity_id
_entity_poly.type
_entity_poly.pdbx_seq_one_letter_code
_entity_poly.pdbx_strand_id
1 'polypeptide(L)'
;MTTATTPPPLQVQSSIARDNSDRPKTASAPVRTPVSRRHHRPPTIDPLSDRATEALIRKVFLPHEPGDHKGRDTPARIDELLPPLTSRNDVDLQLYAFLAIVLREFVQAWYSKITPDETFVAEIVHVIAHCTRALEQRIRAVDLENLLLNEIPEVLNKHIDIYRSTHRDHLAQTVQVNGREAYHALWPLPFLSPAPIPGDPISTAKQLNKEAAYRQLLVQAVLTVLLPTEDLQNPCLTALVSQIFSELIIGNVITNKASQPWLLYEAICIVGRNASDKKGGHKRTKSARGSKWHVKDQGKWDVHGLFVSIIQLVMLFMSTIRCVFNLVKLSLSVPARAAASSDRIRSPASTAKGGLAKDDVVEIRKTPVLSFSAWRLIGNVIELPIRMPWLNGLLSLMHRGVIHGPGRIAKLDGVLDRLLSHQIQLCLSASQLPSILRTLRGSLFPHNAPGTSSMFPPSSDAELRALRRRAATALWTMIPPSVGRMYFGGGLWAAMGMAADVGHDEAMVDELEGLLEVVGDRYCNKHLMYSIVELILVRLMPELQERGVEDLLQERLG
;
A
#
# COMPACT_ATOMS: atom_id res chain seq x y z
N MET A 1 -27.21 16.80 -65.71
CA MET A 1 -28.43 17.58 -65.98
C MET A 1 -29.41 17.26 -64.84
N THR A 2 -29.55 18.10 -63.81
CA THR A 2 -30.32 19.38 -63.75
C THR A 2 -31.83 19.13 -63.84
N THR A 3 -32.70 19.57 -62.92
CA THR A 3 -32.51 20.45 -61.73
C THR A 3 -33.80 20.46 -60.86
N ALA A 4 -33.71 21.12 -59.69
CA ALA A 4 -34.81 21.77 -58.96
C ALA A 4 -35.71 20.87 -58.04
N THR A 5 -36.29 21.33 -56.93
CA THR A 5 -36.31 22.71 -56.35
C THR A 5 -36.51 22.67 -54.82
N THR A 6 -35.77 23.48 -54.07
CA THR A 6 -36.18 24.05 -52.76
C THR A 6 -36.70 25.48 -53.02
N PRO A 7 -37.67 26.06 -52.28
CA PRO A 7 -37.33 26.76 -51.02
C PRO A 7 -38.53 26.79 -49.99
N PRO A 8 -38.80 27.80 -49.12
CA PRO A 8 -38.82 27.58 -47.66
C PRO A 8 -40.10 28.15 -46.96
N PRO A 9 -40.02 28.91 -45.84
CA PRO A 9 -40.00 28.44 -44.44
C PRO A 9 -41.25 28.89 -43.63
N LEU A 10 -41.34 28.45 -42.37
CA LEU A 10 -42.17 29.12 -41.34
C LEU A 10 -41.31 29.51 -40.13
N GLN A 11 -41.01 30.81 -40.04
CA GLN A 11 -40.63 31.47 -38.80
C GLN A 11 -41.87 32.13 -38.20
N VAL A 12 -42.01 32.07 -36.87
CA VAL A 12 -42.72 33.11 -36.12
C VAL A 12 -41.83 33.51 -34.94
N GLN A 13 -41.29 34.72 -35.01
CA GLN A 13 -40.76 35.46 -33.87
C GLN A 13 -41.64 36.68 -33.65
N SER A 14 -42.03 36.92 -32.40
CA SER A 14 -42.38 38.24 -31.88
C SER A 14 -42.43 38.14 -30.35
N SER A 15 -42.12 39.16 -29.55
CA SER A 15 -41.12 40.23 -29.61
C SER A 15 -41.35 41.08 -28.35
N ILE A 16 -40.28 41.33 -27.62
CA ILE A 16 -40.13 42.32 -26.54
C ILE A 16 -40.84 43.66 -26.83
N ALA A 17 -41.48 44.29 -25.84
CA ALA A 17 -41.19 45.68 -25.40
C ALA A 17 -42.21 46.31 -24.41
N ARG A 18 -41.66 46.90 -23.32
CA ARG A 18 -41.97 48.26 -22.74
C ARG A 18 -43.39 48.56 -22.20
N ASP A 19 -43.61 49.56 -21.34
CA ASP A 19 -42.79 50.31 -20.35
C ASP A 19 -43.73 51.32 -19.63
N ASN A 20 -43.49 51.61 -18.34
CA ASN A 20 -44.11 52.68 -17.52
C ASN A 20 -45.67 52.77 -17.45
N SER A 21 -46.30 53.29 -16.40
CA SER A 21 -45.81 53.89 -15.13
C SER A 21 -46.51 53.17 -13.93
N ASP A 22 -46.59 53.63 -12.67
CA ASP A 22 -46.28 54.92 -12.04
C ASP A 22 -45.95 54.79 -10.53
N ARG A 23 -45.78 55.94 -9.85
CA ARG A 23 -45.69 56.08 -8.39
C ARG A 23 -46.51 57.31 -7.97
N PRO A 24 -47.18 57.31 -6.81
CA PRO A 24 -46.45 57.82 -5.64
C PRO A 24 -46.77 57.22 -4.26
N LYS A 25 -45.70 57.21 -3.46
CA LYS A 25 -45.58 57.35 -1.98
C LYS A 25 -46.86 57.53 -1.14
N THR A 26 -46.99 56.69 -0.11
CA THR A 26 -47.15 57.11 1.31
C THR A 26 -46.48 56.07 2.21
N ALA A 27 -46.15 56.44 3.45
CA ALA A 27 -45.34 55.63 4.37
C ALA A 27 -46.03 55.44 5.73
N SER A 28 -45.90 54.24 6.30
CA SER A 28 -45.86 54.03 7.76
C SER A 28 -45.37 52.61 8.11
N ALA A 29 -44.43 52.54 9.05
CA ALA A 29 -44.09 51.35 9.83
C ALA A 29 -44.99 51.35 11.11
N PRO A 30 -45.10 50.28 11.95
CA PRO A 30 -44.00 49.38 12.31
C PRO A 30 -44.30 47.85 12.45
N VAL A 31 -43.23 47.08 12.19
CA VAL A 31 -42.76 45.88 12.93
C VAL A 31 -43.78 45.09 13.79
N ARG A 32 -44.17 43.89 13.30
CA ARG A 32 -44.28 42.68 14.13
C ARG A 32 -43.75 41.47 13.35
N THR A 33 -42.70 40.83 13.85
CA THR A 33 -42.10 39.63 13.26
C THR A 33 -42.85 38.36 13.70
N PRO A 34 -43.35 37.51 12.77
CA PRO A 34 -43.80 36.16 13.09
C PRO A 34 -42.61 35.21 13.20
N VAL A 35 -42.60 34.38 14.25
CA VAL A 35 -41.54 33.39 14.48
C VAL A 35 -41.60 32.27 13.44
N SER A 36 -40.55 32.11 12.64
CA SER A 36 -40.43 30.99 11.71
C SER A 36 -39.99 29.71 12.45
N ARG A 37 -40.88 28.70 12.48
CA ARG A 37 -40.54 27.35 12.92
C ARG A 37 -39.50 26.73 11.97
N ARG A 38 -38.24 26.64 12.38
CA ARG A 38 -37.24 25.81 11.69
C ARG A 38 -37.65 24.34 11.83
N HIS A 39 -37.97 23.69 10.71
CA HIS A 39 -38.00 22.23 10.65
C HIS A 39 -36.57 21.70 10.85
N HIS A 40 -36.35 20.95 11.92
CA HIS A 40 -35.12 20.18 12.11
C HIS A 40 -35.08 19.04 11.07
N ARG A 41 -34.32 19.24 10.00
CA ARG A 41 -33.81 18.10 9.20
C ARG A 41 -32.88 17.30 10.12
N PRO A 42 -33.07 15.98 10.30
CA PRO A 42 -32.14 15.18 11.09
C PRO A 42 -30.74 15.24 10.46
N PRO A 43 -29.66 15.23 11.26
CA PRO A 43 -28.31 15.25 10.73
C PRO A 43 -28.08 13.98 9.89
N THR A 44 -27.46 14.14 8.72
CA THR A 44 -26.95 13.02 7.93
C THR A 44 -25.81 12.37 8.71
N ILE A 45 -26.10 11.27 9.40
CA ILE A 45 -25.10 10.51 10.16
C ILE A 45 -24.10 9.92 9.16
N ASP A 46 -22.81 10.22 9.34
CA ASP A 46 -21.74 9.56 8.57
C ASP A 46 -21.80 8.05 8.82
N PRO A 47 -22.03 7.19 7.80
CA PRO A 47 -22.12 5.75 7.97
C PRO A 47 -20.79 5.11 8.41
N LEU A 48 -19.68 5.84 8.31
CA LEU A 48 -18.37 5.41 8.82
C LEU A 48 -18.08 5.93 10.24
N SER A 49 -18.95 6.76 10.82
CA SER A 49 -18.76 7.27 12.18
C SER A 49 -18.74 6.13 13.21
N ASP A 50 -17.98 6.32 14.28
CA ASP A 50 -17.70 5.25 15.23
C ASP A 50 -18.98 4.84 15.98
N ARG A 51 -19.86 5.80 16.28
CA ARG A 51 -21.23 5.55 16.79
C ARG A 51 -22.13 4.75 15.82
N ALA A 52 -22.06 5.01 14.51
CA ALA A 52 -22.79 4.21 13.52
C ALA A 52 -22.20 2.79 13.38
N THR A 53 -20.89 2.68 13.62
CA THR A 53 -20.12 1.44 13.58
C THR A 53 -20.45 0.54 14.78
N GLU A 54 -20.49 1.09 15.99
CA GLU A 54 -20.97 0.40 17.21
C GLU A 54 -22.40 -0.12 17.05
N ALA A 55 -23.30 0.70 16.49
CA ALA A 55 -24.69 0.31 16.26
C ALA A 55 -24.83 -0.84 15.24
N LEU A 56 -23.98 -0.87 14.20
CA LEU A 56 -23.90 -1.97 13.26
C LEU A 56 -23.42 -3.28 13.93
N ILE A 57 -22.36 -3.19 14.74
CA ILE A 57 -21.78 -4.34 15.45
C ILE A 57 -22.82 -4.94 16.40
N ARG A 58 -23.46 -4.13 17.25
CA ARG A 58 -24.52 -4.61 18.15
C ARG A 58 -25.67 -5.27 17.38
N LYS A 59 -26.12 -4.69 16.27
CA LYS A 59 -27.21 -5.25 15.46
C LYS A 59 -26.89 -6.65 14.89
N VAL A 60 -25.62 -6.96 14.62
CA VAL A 60 -25.19 -8.23 14.01
C VAL A 60 -24.84 -9.28 15.07
N PHE A 61 -24.16 -8.90 16.15
CA PHE A 61 -23.66 -9.83 17.16
C PHE A 61 -24.55 -9.96 18.41
N LEU A 62 -25.47 -9.01 18.64
CA LEU A 62 -26.37 -8.98 19.79
C LEU A 62 -27.81 -8.70 19.33
N PRO A 63 -28.47 -9.63 18.59
CA PRO A 63 -29.82 -9.40 18.07
C PRO A 63 -30.89 -9.31 19.17
N HIS A 64 -30.61 -9.88 20.35
CA HIS A 64 -31.62 -10.18 21.37
C HIS A 64 -31.52 -9.39 22.69
N GLU A 65 -31.09 -8.11 22.67
CA GLU A 65 -31.39 -7.16 23.76
C GLU A 65 -32.56 -6.20 23.40
N PRO A 66 -33.83 -6.67 23.39
CA PRO A 66 -34.98 -5.79 23.24
C PRO A 66 -35.29 -5.06 24.55
N GLY A 67 -34.49 -4.06 24.90
CA GLY A 67 -34.94 -2.91 25.68
C GLY A 67 -35.28 -3.08 27.17
N ASP A 68 -34.93 -4.18 27.83
CA ASP A 68 -35.25 -4.41 29.26
C ASP A 68 -34.28 -3.74 30.25
N HIS A 69 -33.42 -2.83 29.76
CA HIS A 69 -32.55 -1.98 30.58
C HIS A 69 -32.90 -0.49 30.43
N LYS A 70 -34.19 -0.18 30.58
CA LYS A 70 -34.75 1.19 30.59
C LYS A 70 -34.35 2.03 31.83
N GLY A 71 -33.27 1.66 32.52
CA GLY A 71 -32.79 2.28 33.76
C GLY A 71 -31.28 2.17 33.99
N ARG A 72 -30.48 1.90 32.94
CA ARG A 72 -29.00 1.91 33.03
C ARG A 72 -28.46 2.88 31.98
N ASP A 73 -28.08 4.09 32.41
CA ASP A 73 -27.85 5.27 31.54
C ASP A 73 -26.63 5.19 30.58
N THR A 74 -25.96 4.03 30.50
CA THR A 74 -25.03 3.73 29.41
C THR A 74 -25.16 2.25 29.00
N PRO A 75 -25.27 1.91 27.71
CA PRO A 75 -25.19 0.52 27.26
C PRO A 75 -23.78 -0.03 27.52
N ALA A 76 -23.68 -1.28 28.00
CA ALA A 76 -22.41 -1.95 28.27
C ALA A 76 -21.47 -1.88 27.06
N ARG A 77 -20.17 -1.67 27.29
CA ARG A 77 -19.22 -1.38 26.19
C ARG A 77 -19.06 -2.63 25.33
N ILE A 78 -18.85 -2.45 24.02
CA ILE A 78 -18.69 -3.59 23.10
C ILE A 78 -17.47 -4.45 23.51
N ASP A 79 -16.42 -3.77 23.98
CA ASP A 79 -15.20 -4.32 24.58
C ASP A 79 -15.42 -5.26 25.78
N GLU A 80 -16.59 -5.20 26.44
CA GLU A 80 -16.97 -6.04 27.59
C GLU A 80 -17.81 -7.26 27.18
N LEU A 81 -18.41 -7.24 25.97
CA LEU A 81 -19.35 -8.24 25.48
C LEU A 81 -18.76 -9.17 24.41
N LEU A 82 -17.72 -8.74 23.70
CA LEU A 82 -17.09 -9.51 22.63
C LEU A 82 -15.61 -9.82 22.95
N PRO A 83 -15.09 -11.00 22.55
CA PRO A 83 -13.74 -11.42 22.90
C PRO A 83 -12.68 -10.61 22.11
N PRO A 84 -11.84 -9.75 22.75
CA PRO A 84 -10.98 -8.78 22.05
C PRO A 84 -10.15 -9.42 20.93
N LEU A 85 -10.15 -8.84 19.73
CA LEU A 85 -9.50 -9.40 18.54
C LEU A 85 -8.00 -9.09 18.52
N THR A 86 -7.62 -7.93 19.07
CA THR A 86 -6.23 -7.45 19.20
C THR A 86 -6.04 -6.81 20.59
N SER A 87 -4.84 -6.32 20.90
CA SER A 87 -4.62 -5.57 22.14
C SER A 87 -5.10 -4.10 22.10
N ARG A 88 -5.83 -3.67 21.06
CA ARG A 88 -6.27 -2.27 20.93
C ARG A 88 -7.72 -2.12 20.44
N ASN A 89 -8.56 -1.64 21.34
CA ASN A 89 -10.01 -1.46 21.15
C ASN A 89 -10.35 -0.60 19.91
N ASP A 90 -9.56 0.45 19.61
CA ASP A 90 -9.75 1.30 18.40
C ASP A 90 -9.64 0.51 17.08
N VAL A 91 -8.78 -0.52 17.07
CA VAL A 91 -8.56 -1.41 15.91
C VAL A 91 -9.67 -2.45 15.87
N ASP A 92 -9.97 -3.06 17.02
CA ASP A 92 -11.03 -4.05 17.19
C ASP A 92 -12.39 -3.51 16.75
N LEU A 93 -12.72 -2.26 17.06
CA LEU A 93 -13.96 -1.61 16.59
C LEU A 93 -14.07 -1.63 15.06
N GLN A 94 -12.98 -1.36 14.33
CA GLN A 94 -13.01 -1.40 12.86
C GLN A 94 -12.97 -2.85 12.33
N LEU A 95 -12.25 -3.76 12.98
CA LEU A 95 -12.22 -5.18 12.61
C LEU A 95 -13.59 -5.85 12.82
N TYR A 96 -14.26 -5.60 13.94
CA TYR A 96 -15.64 -6.02 14.18
C TYR A 96 -16.62 -5.39 13.20
N ALA A 97 -16.37 -4.17 12.71
CA ALA A 97 -17.19 -3.59 11.65
C ALA A 97 -17.10 -4.39 10.34
N PHE A 98 -15.90 -4.83 9.95
CA PHE A 98 -15.71 -5.72 8.81
C PHE A 98 -16.36 -7.08 9.05
N LEU A 99 -16.10 -7.70 10.22
CA LEU A 99 -16.63 -9.01 10.56
C LEU A 99 -18.17 -9.00 10.64
N ALA A 100 -18.77 -7.92 11.14
CA ALA A 100 -20.22 -7.72 11.15
C ALA A 100 -20.80 -7.70 9.74
N ILE A 101 -20.18 -6.99 8.78
CA ILE A 101 -20.63 -6.96 7.39
C ILE A 101 -20.54 -8.37 6.77
N VAL A 102 -19.39 -9.04 6.94
CA VAL A 102 -19.14 -10.38 6.39
C VAL A 102 -20.11 -11.42 6.96
N LEU A 103 -20.26 -11.51 8.28
CA LEU A 103 -21.13 -12.51 8.90
C LEU A 103 -22.61 -12.25 8.58
N ARG A 104 -23.05 -10.98 8.56
CA ARG A 104 -24.42 -10.62 8.19
C ARG A 104 -24.79 -11.08 6.78
N GLU A 105 -23.86 -10.95 5.83
CA GLU A 105 -24.13 -11.19 4.40
C GLU A 105 -23.82 -12.62 3.96
N PHE A 106 -22.76 -13.25 4.50
CA PHE A 106 -22.30 -14.58 4.07
C PHE A 106 -22.67 -15.72 5.02
N VAL A 107 -23.09 -15.44 6.25
CA VAL A 107 -23.53 -16.47 7.22
C VAL A 107 -25.00 -16.27 7.59
N GLN A 108 -25.34 -15.16 8.24
CA GLN A 108 -26.70 -14.92 8.74
C GLN A 108 -27.76 -14.87 7.63
N ALA A 109 -27.41 -14.40 6.43
CA ALA A 109 -28.32 -14.33 5.28
C ALA A 109 -28.92 -15.68 4.83
N TRP A 110 -28.31 -16.82 5.19
CA TRP A 110 -28.86 -18.16 4.98
C TRP A 110 -29.08 -18.89 6.30
N TYR A 111 -28.16 -18.80 7.27
CA TYR A 111 -28.21 -19.56 8.51
C TYR A 111 -29.45 -19.22 9.35
N SER A 112 -29.79 -17.92 9.48
CA SER A 112 -31.01 -17.47 10.20
C SER A 112 -32.32 -17.95 9.58
N LYS A 113 -32.31 -18.43 8.33
CA LYS A 113 -33.50 -19.02 7.67
C LYS A 113 -33.65 -20.51 7.99
N ILE A 114 -32.59 -21.16 8.47
CA ILE A 114 -32.55 -22.59 8.78
C ILE A 114 -32.72 -22.81 10.29
N THR A 115 -32.06 -22.01 11.12
CA THR A 115 -32.08 -22.18 12.59
C THR A 115 -31.92 -20.83 13.29
N PRO A 116 -32.65 -20.56 14.40
CA PRO A 116 -32.52 -19.34 15.20
C PRO A 116 -31.40 -19.42 16.26
N ASP A 117 -30.54 -20.42 16.19
CA ASP A 117 -29.43 -20.63 17.11
C ASP A 117 -28.29 -19.65 16.79
N GLU A 118 -27.86 -18.87 17.78
CA GLU A 118 -26.78 -17.87 17.63
C GLU A 118 -25.41 -18.40 18.04
N THR A 119 -25.33 -19.60 18.67
CA THR A 119 -24.07 -20.17 19.19
C THR A 119 -23.02 -20.36 18.09
N PHE A 120 -23.41 -20.88 16.92
CA PHE A 120 -22.52 -21.03 15.77
C PHE A 120 -21.85 -19.71 15.33
N VAL A 121 -22.56 -18.58 15.43
CA VAL A 121 -21.99 -17.27 15.10
C VAL A 121 -21.00 -16.82 16.18
N ALA A 122 -21.29 -17.11 17.45
CA ALA A 122 -20.36 -16.86 18.56
C ALA A 122 -19.08 -17.70 18.42
N GLU A 123 -19.18 -18.98 18.09
CA GLU A 123 -18.02 -19.86 17.87
C GLU A 123 -17.14 -19.35 16.72
N ILE A 124 -17.72 -18.95 15.58
CA ILE A 124 -16.95 -18.33 14.49
C ILE A 124 -16.19 -17.09 14.99
N VAL A 125 -16.79 -16.26 15.84
CA VAL A 125 -16.11 -15.09 16.44
C VAL A 125 -15.00 -15.52 17.39
N HIS A 126 -15.18 -16.58 18.19
CA HIS A 126 -14.15 -17.11 19.09
C HIS A 126 -12.94 -17.67 18.31
N VAL A 127 -13.16 -18.47 17.26
CA VAL A 127 -12.09 -18.99 16.39
C VAL A 127 -11.35 -17.84 15.69
N ILE A 128 -12.07 -16.85 15.16
CA ILE A 128 -11.46 -15.66 14.54
C ILE A 128 -10.65 -14.87 15.58
N ALA A 129 -11.16 -14.68 16.80
CA ALA A 129 -10.45 -13.99 17.88
C ALA A 129 -9.17 -14.72 18.30
N HIS A 130 -9.16 -16.06 18.31
CA HIS A 130 -7.94 -16.84 18.52
C HIS A 130 -6.92 -16.56 17.41
N CYS A 131 -7.34 -16.71 16.15
CA CYS A 131 -6.48 -16.50 14.98
C CYS A 131 -5.94 -15.07 14.88
N THR A 132 -6.75 -14.03 15.16
CA THR A 132 -6.28 -12.63 15.10
C THR A 132 -5.30 -12.30 16.21
N ARG A 133 -5.48 -12.83 17.44
CA ARG A 133 -4.52 -12.67 18.54
C ARG A 133 -3.20 -13.37 18.24
N ALA A 134 -3.24 -14.61 17.76
CA ALA A 134 -2.06 -15.37 17.38
C ALA A 134 -1.28 -14.66 16.26
N LEU A 135 -2.00 -14.15 15.25
CA LEU A 135 -1.42 -13.35 14.18
C LEU A 135 -0.86 -12.01 14.68
N GLU A 136 -1.53 -11.31 15.60
CA GLU A 136 -1.03 -10.06 16.18
C GLU A 136 0.27 -10.28 16.96
N GLN A 137 0.35 -11.33 17.79
CA GLN A 137 1.56 -11.69 18.52
C GLN A 137 2.74 -11.96 17.58
N ARG A 138 2.48 -12.63 16.45
CA ARG A 138 3.47 -12.88 15.39
C ARG A 138 3.89 -11.59 14.67
N ILE A 139 2.94 -10.75 14.25
CA ILE A 139 3.21 -9.44 13.63
C ILE A 139 4.06 -8.54 14.54
N ARG A 140 3.85 -8.59 15.87
CA ARG A 140 4.67 -7.85 16.86
C ARG A 140 6.10 -8.37 16.98
N ALA A 141 6.36 -9.64 16.65
CA ALA A 141 7.69 -10.23 16.63
C ALA A 141 8.44 -9.95 15.31
N VAL A 142 7.73 -9.67 14.22
CA VAL A 142 8.32 -9.34 12.91
C VAL A 142 8.87 -7.91 12.90
N ASP A 143 10.14 -7.75 12.49
CA ASP A 143 10.70 -6.43 12.15
C ASP A 143 10.10 -5.95 10.81
N LEU A 144 8.91 -5.33 10.89
CA LEU A 144 8.18 -4.77 9.75
C LEU A 144 9.00 -3.75 8.96
N GLU A 145 9.93 -3.04 9.60
CA GLU A 145 10.83 -2.09 8.96
C GLU A 145 11.81 -2.82 8.02
N ASN A 146 12.40 -3.95 8.46
CA ASN A 146 13.26 -4.77 7.60
C ASN A 146 12.45 -5.51 6.52
N LEU A 147 11.27 -6.07 6.85
CA LEU A 147 10.42 -6.77 5.87
C LEU A 147 10.01 -5.85 4.71
N LEU A 148 9.50 -4.65 5.03
CA LEU A 148 8.96 -3.72 4.03
C LEU A 148 10.02 -2.96 3.23
N LEU A 149 11.18 -2.67 3.82
CA LEU A 149 12.21 -1.83 3.18
C LEU A 149 13.44 -2.61 2.70
N ASN A 150 13.66 -3.84 3.17
CA ASN A 150 14.83 -4.63 2.79
C ASN A 150 14.45 -5.93 2.08
N GLU A 151 13.50 -6.70 2.59
CA GLU A 151 13.24 -8.05 2.07
C GLU A 151 12.28 -8.03 0.87
N ILE A 152 11.12 -7.39 0.99
CA ILE A 152 10.19 -7.23 -0.14
C ILE A 152 10.86 -6.48 -1.31
N PRO A 153 11.61 -5.37 -1.10
CA PRO A 153 12.30 -4.69 -2.19
C PRO A 153 13.46 -5.50 -2.79
N GLU A 154 14.01 -6.50 -2.10
CA GLU A 154 15.00 -7.43 -2.66
C GLU A 154 14.34 -8.41 -3.63
N VAL A 155 13.16 -8.94 -3.27
CA VAL A 155 12.33 -9.78 -4.17
C VAL A 155 11.92 -8.98 -5.42
N LEU A 156 11.53 -7.70 -5.27
CA LEU A 156 11.24 -6.82 -6.41
C LEU A 156 12.49 -6.53 -7.26
N ASN A 157 13.66 -6.29 -6.67
CA ASN A 157 14.91 -6.12 -7.41
C ASN A 157 15.21 -7.36 -8.26
N LYS A 158 15.16 -8.55 -7.66
CA LYS A 158 15.37 -9.82 -8.35
C LYS A 158 14.41 -9.99 -9.54
N HIS A 159 13.14 -9.65 -9.36
CA HIS A 159 12.16 -9.65 -10.46
C HIS A 159 12.55 -8.72 -11.61
N ILE A 160 12.92 -7.47 -11.31
CA ILE A 160 13.33 -6.47 -12.30
C ILE A 160 14.59 -6.90 -13.05
N ASP A 161 15.61 -7.37 -12.31
CA ASP A 161 16.89 -7.80 -12.88
C ASP A 161 16.71 -9.01 -13.81
N ILE A 162 15.98 -10.03 -13.35
CA ILE A 162 15.71 -11.23 -14.14
C ILE A 162 14.87 -10.88 -15.37
N TYR A 163 13.75 -10.14 -15.21
CA TYR A 163 12.90 -9.75 -16.33
C TYR A 163 13.68 -9.02 -17.41
N ARG A 164 14.47 -7.99 -17.03
CA ARG A 164 15.31 -7.23 -17.97
C ARG A 164 16.43 -8.07 -18.58
N SER A 165 16.93 -9.08 -17.88
CA SER A 165 17.94 -9.99 -18.45
C SER A 165 17.36 -10.92 -19.52
N THR A 166 16.07 -11.29 -19.43
CA THR A 166 15.44 -12.28 -20.33
C THR A 166 14.53 -11.68 -21.41
N HIS A 167 14.03 -10.46 -21.22
CA HIS A 167 13.13 -9.78 -22.16
C HIS A 167 13.80 -8.61 -22.92
N ARG A 168 15.14 -8.56 -22.97
CA ARG A 168 15.87 -7.60 -23.81
C ARG A 168 15.85 -8.01 -25.29
N ASP A 169 15.28 -7.17 -26.14
CA ASP A 169 15.16 -7.36 -27.61
C ASP A 169 16.46 -7.83 -28.28
N HIS A 170 17.62 -7.34 -27.85
CA HIS A 170 18.91 -7.71 -28.43
C HIS A 170 19.28 -9.19 -28.29
N LEU A 171 18.77 -9.90 -27.27
CA LEU A 171 19.03 -11.34 -27.10
C LEU A 171 18.11 -12.19 -28.01
N ALA A 172 16.86 -11.77 -28.17
CA ALA A 172 15.85 -12.45 -29.00
C ALA A 172 16.26 -12.56 -30.49
N GLN A 173 17.16 -11.70 -30.96
CA GLN A 173 17.68 -11.73 -32.34
C GLN A 173 18.74 -12.82 -32.59
N THR A 174 19.34 -13.40 -31.54
CA THR A 174 20.47 -14.35 -31.70
C THR A 174 20.15 -15.77 -31.29
N VAL A 175 19.26 -15.97 -30.31
CA VAL A 175 18.76 -17.29 -29.92
C VAL A 175 17.25 -17.18 -29.65
N GLN A 176 16.47 -18.06 -30.29
CA GLN A 176 15.02 -18.17 -30.10
C GLN A 176 14.67 -18.83 -28.74
N VAL A 177 15.06 -18.18 -27.64
CA VAL A 177 14.69 -18.61 -26.28
C VAL A 177 13.39 -17.93 -25.88
N ASN A 178 12.41 -18.71 -25.42
CA ASN A 178 11.19 -18.17 -24.84
C ASN A 178 11.51 -17.39 -23.55
N GLY A 179 11.25 -16.08 -23.52
CA GLY A 179 11.57 -15.20 -22.39
C GLY A 179 10.99 -15.66 -21.05
N ARG A 180 9.85 -16.36 -21.06
CA ARG A 180 9.24 -16.98 -19.86
C ARG A 180 10.00 -18.20 -19.35
N GLU A 181 10.50 -19.03 -20.26
CA GLU A 181 11.32 -20.20 -19.89
C GLU A 181 12.68 -19.76 -19.35
N ALA A 182 13.30 -18.76 -19.99
CA ALA A 182 14.52 -18.13 -19.48
C ALA A 182 14.30 -17.48 -18.10
N TYR A 183 13.17 -16.78 -17.89
CA TYR A 183 12.81 -16.20 -16.60
C TYR A 183 12.68 -17.29 -15.52
N HIS A 184 11.97 -18.39 -15.85
CA HIS A 184 11.80 -19.52 -14.95
C HIS A 184 13.10 -20.27 -14.65
N ALA A 185 14.03 -20.36 -15.61
CA ALA A 185 15.35 -20.96 -15.39
C ALA A 185 16.21 -20.13 -14.41
N LEU A 186 16.09 -18.80 -14.44
CA LEU A 186 16.76 -17.90 -13.49
C LEU A 186 16.02 -17.77 -12.14
N TRP A 187 14.72 -18.08 -12.10
CA TRP A 187 13.93 -18.13 -10.87
C TRP A 187 13.05 -19.39 -10.82
N PRO A 188 13.63 -20.56 -10.51
CA PRO A 188 12.88 -21.81 -10.51
C PRO A 188 11.90 -21.88 -9.33
N LEU A 189 10.60 -21.85 -9.63
CA LEU A 189 9.51 -22.12 -8.68
C LEU A 189 8.77 -23.40 -9.11
N PRO A 190 8.96 -24.56 -8.45
CA PRO A 190 8.53 -25.87 -8.96
C PRO A 190 7.03 -26.00 -9.32
N PHE A 191 6.18 -25.24 -8.63
CA PHE A 191 4.72 -25.18 -8.84
C PHE A 191 4.30 -24.33 -10.06
N LEU A 192 5.20 -23.50 -10.61
CA LEU A 192 4.99 -22.75 -11.87
C LEU A 192 5.67 -23.41 -13.09
N SER A 193 6.11 -24.66 -12.95
CA SER A 193 6.74 -25.46 -14.02
C SER A 193 5.77 -26.49 -14.61
N PRO A 194 5.58 -26.62 -15.93
CA PRO A 194 6.28 -25.91 -17.00
C PRO A 194 5.80 -24.46 -17.17
N ALA A 195 6.61 -23.66 -17.85
CA ALA A 195 6.16 -22.35 -18.32
C ALA A 195 5.04 -22.52 -19.37
N PRO A 196 4.03 -21.63 -19.39
CA PRO A 196 2.88 -21.75 -20.28
C PRO A 196 3.26 -21.32 -21.70
N ILE A 197 3.28 -22.28 -22.62
CA ILE A 197 3.54 -22.04 -24.04
C ILE A 197 2.26 -21.52 -24.71
N PRO A 198 2.27 -20.36 -25.40
CA PRO A 198 1.10 -19.87 -26.12
C PRO A 198 0.61 -20.88 -27.16
N GLY A 199 -0.66 -21.25 -27.09
CA GLY A 199 -1.29 -22.22 -28.00
C GLY A 199 -1.27 -23.68 -27.53
N ASP A 200 -0.58 -24.02 -26.44
CA ASP A 200 -0.62 -25.36 -25.85
C ASP A 200 -1.52 -25.42 -24.59
N PRO A 201 -2.69 -26.08 -24.66
CA PRO A 201 -3.56 -26.27 -23.51
C PRO A 201 -2.99 -27.29 -22.48
N ILE A 202 -2.02 -28.13 -22.86
CA ILE A 202 -1.52 -29.21 -22.00
C ILE A 202 -0.52 -28.67 -20.97
N SER A 203 0.47 -27.86 -21.38
CA SER A 203 1.41 -27.19 -20.47
C SER A 203 0.67 -26.25 -19.50
N THR A 204 -0.30 -25.48 -19.98
CA THR A 204 -1.09 -24.56 -19.16
C THR A 204 -1.94 -25.30 -18.12
N ALA A 205 -2.64 -26.39 -18.49
CA ALA A 205 -3.37 -27.21 -17.54
C ALA A 205 -2.45 -27.88 -16.50
N LYS A 206 -1.29 -28.41 -16.94
CA LYS A 206 -0.29 -29.03 -16.05
C LYS A 206 0.29 -28.03 -15.04
N GLN A 207 0.51 -26.79 -15.46
CA GLN A 207 0.92 -25.70 -14.57
C GLN A 207 -0.18 -25.40 -13.54
N LEU A 208 -1.43 -25.18 -13.99
CA LEU A 208 -2.55 -24.84 -13.11
C LEU A 208 -2.82 -25.90 -12.04
N ASN A 209 -2.68 -27.18 -12.37
CA ASN A 209 -2.86 -28.29 -11.43
C ASN A 209 -1.78 -28.30 -10.33
N LYS A 210 -0.51 -28.14 -10.70
CA LYS A 210 0.59 -28.01 -9.73
C LYS A 210 0.44 -26.79 -8.84
N GLU A 211 0.03 -25.68 -9.45
CA GLU A 211 -0.22 -24.45 -8.73
C GLU A 211 -1.36 -24.63 -7.71
N ALA A 212 -2.47 -25.29 -8.10
CA ALA A 212 -3.58 -25.60 -7.19
C ALA A 212 -3.16 -26.48 -6.00
N ALA A 213 -2.40 -27.54 -6.25
CA ALA A 213 -1.85 -28.39 -5.19
C ALA A 213 -0.96 -27.59 -4.23
N TYR A 214 -0.14 -26.66 -4.75
CA TYR A 214 0.71 -25.81 -3.91
C TYR A 214 -0.08 -24.78 -3.10
N ARG A 215 -1.14 -24.18 -3.67
CA ARG A 215 -2.05 -23.29 -2.92
C ARG A 215 -2.72 -24.01 -1.75
N GLN A 216 -3.17 -25.25 -1.96
CA GLN A 216 -3.74 -26.08 -0.91
C GLN A 216 -2.70 -26.38 0.19
N LEU A 217 -1.47 -26.76 -0.18
CA LEU A 217 -0.39 -27.01 0.77
C LEU A 217 -0.04 -25.76 1.60
N LEU A 218 0.10 -24.59 0.97
CA LEU A 218 0.35 -23.32 1.66
C LEU A 218 -0.75 -22.97 2.68
N VAL A 219 -2.02 -23.18 2.32
CA VAL A 219 -3.13 -22.89 3.23
C VAL A 219 -3.21 -23.92 4.35
N GLN A 220 -2.99 -25.20 4.06
CA GLN A 220 -2.94 -26.24 5.09
C GLN A 220 -1.82 -25.95 6.10
N ALA A 221 -0.63 -25.57 5.64
CA ALA A 221 0.48 -25.11 6.48
C ALA A 221 0.06 -23.96 7.41
N VAL A 222 -0.54 -22.90 6.85
CA VAL A 222 -1.06 -21.76 7.62
C VAL A 222 -2.11 -22.17 8.65
N LEU A 223 -3.03 -23.08 8.30
CA LEU A 223 -4.05 -23.58 9.22
C LEU A 223 -3.46 -24.41 10.36
N THR A 224 -2.48 -25.29 10.10
CA THR A 224 -1.81 -26.07 11.17
C THR A 224 -1.10 -25.20 12.21
N VAL A 225 -0.69 -23.97 11.84
CA VAL A 225 0.02 -23.04 12.74
C VAL A 225 -0.93 -22.09 13.48
N LEU A 226 -1.99 -21.61 12.82
CA LEU A 226 -2.90 -20.58 13.36
C LEU A 226 -4.17 -21.12 14.03
N LEU A 227 -4.68 -22.28 13.61
CA LEU A 227 -5.98 -22.80 14.05
C LEU A 227 -5.86 -23.45 15.45
N PRO A 228 -6.87 -23.31 16.33
CA PRO A 228 -6.94 -24.07 17.58
C PRO A 228 -6.86 -25.58 17.33
N THR A 229 -6.28 -26.33 18.28
CA THR A 229 -6.17 -27.79 18.17
C THR A 229 -7.53 -28.49 18.13
N GLU A 230 -8.56 -27.91 18.77
CA GLU A 230 -9.94 -28.40 18.76
C GLU A 230 -10.56 -28.30 17.35
N ASP A 231 -10.42 -27.16 16.68
CA ASP A 231 -10.88 -26.96 15.30
C ASP A 231 -10.03 -27.70 14.27
N LEU A 232 -8.73 -27.88 14.54
CA LEU A 232 -7.80 -28.63 13.68
C LEU A 232 -8.16 -30.13 13.62
N GLN A 233 -8.77 -30.67 14.68
CA GLN A 233 -9.30 -32.03 14.71
C GLN A 233 -10.59 -32.19 13.88
N ASN A 234 -11.25 -31.10 13.47
CA ASN A 234 -12.48 -31.15 12.68
C ASN A 234 -12.19 -31.21 11.17
N PRO A 235 -12.27 -32.39 10.51
CA PRO A 235 -11.87 -32.54 9.11
C PRO A 235 -12.76 -31.75 8.15
N CYS A 236 -14.04 -31.53 8.51
CA CYS A 236 -14.98 -30.78 7.70
C CYS A 236 -14.65 -29.29 7.68
N LEU A 237 -14.30 -28.72 8.84
CA LEU A 237 -13.85 -27.34 8.96
C LEU A 237 -12.54 -27.15 8.22
N THR A 238 -11.52 -27.97 8.49
CA THR A 238 -10.20 -27.82 7.86
C THR A 238 -10.26 -27.97 6.34
N ALA A 239 -11.05 -28.90 5.81
CA ALA A 239 -11.21 -29.07 4.36
C ALA A 239 -11.93 -27.88 3.71
N LEU A 240 -13.05 -27.43 4.29
CA LEU A 240 -13.83 -26.32 3.76
C LEU A 240 -13.06 -25.00 3.83
N VAL A 241 -12.44 -24.70 4.97
CA VAL A 241 -11.62 -23.50 5.16
C VAL A 241 -10.39 -23.54 4.26
N SER A 242 -9.70 -24.68 4.15
CA SER A 242 -8.55 -24.82 3.26
C SER A 242 -8.92 -24.54 1.79
N GLN A 243 -10.01 -25.13 1.31
CA GLN A 243 -10.46 -24.92 -0.07
C GLN A 243 -10.89 -23.47 -0.32
N ILE A 244 -11.60 -22.84 0.63
CA ILE A 244 -12.01 -21.42 0.53
C ILE A 244 -10.79 -20.50 0.45
N PHE A 245 -9.82 -20.64 1.37
CA PHE A 245 -8.63 -19.78 1.36
C PHE A 245 -7.72 -20.06 0.15
N SER A 246 -7.57 -21.33 -0.25
CA SER A 246 -6.77 -21.72 -1.42
C SER A 246 -7.31 -21.12 -2.71
N GLU A 247 -8.61 -21.22 -2.96
CA GLU A 247 -9.21 -20.75 -4.22
C GLU A 247 -9.62 -19.28 -4.19
N LEU A 248 -10.22 -18.76 -3.11
CA LEU A 248 -10.67 -17.36 -3.06
C LEU A 248 -9.53 -16.39 -2.77
N ILE A 249 -8.58 -16.73 -1.89
CA ILE A 249 -7.50 -15.80 -1.52
C ILE A 249 -6.28 -16.03 -2.41
N ILE A 250 -5.68 -17.22 -2.40
CA ILE A 250 -4.44 -17.44 -3.16
C ILE A 250 -4.71 -17.61 -4.66
N GLY A 251 -5.76 -18.32 -5.04
CA GLY A 251 -6.15 -18.53 -6.44
C GLY A 251 -6.72 -17.26 -7.09
N ASN A 252 -7.77 -16.69 -6.52
CA ASN A 252 -8.46 -15.55 -7.13
C ASN A 252 -7.76 -14.21 -6.85
N VAL A 253 -7.46 -13.87 -5.59
CA VAL A 253 -6.86 -12.56 -5.28
C VAL A 253 -5.39 -12.51 -5.68
N ILE A 254 -4.54 -13.45 -5.23
CA ILE A 254 -3.09 -13.39 -5.49
C ILE A 254 -2.77 -13.80 -6.94
N THR A 255 -3.20 -15.00 -7.36
CA THR A 255 -2.82 -15.56 -8.66
C THR A 255 -3.59 -14.96 -9.83
N ASN A 256 -4.91 -14.76 -9.71
CA ASN A 256 -5.69 -14.21 -10.82
C ASN A 256 -5.63 -12.69 -10.86
N LYS A 257 -5.93 -11.97 -9.77
CA LYS A 257 -6.01 -10.51 -9.78
C LYS A 257 -4.65 -9.82 -9.59
N ALA A 258 -3.88 -10.14 -8.56
CA ALA A 258 -2.64 -9.42 -8.23
C ALA A 258 -1.50 -9.65 -9.24
N SER A 259 -1.46 -10.81 -9.91
CA SER A 259 -0.50 -11.02 -11.01
C SER A 259 -0.85 -10.30 -12.32
N GLN A 260 -2.07 -9.77 -12.48
CA GLN A 260 -2.48 -9.13 -13.73
C GLN A 260 -1.84 -7.73 -13.86
N PRO A 261 -1.16 -7.44 -14.99
CA PRO A 261 -0.46 -6.16 -15.21
C PRO A 261 -1.32 -4.92 -14.98
N TRP A 262 -2.59 -4.96 -15.40
CA TRP A 262 -3.51 -3.83 -15.25
C TRP A 262 -3.74 -3.44 -13.78
N LEU A 263 -3.79 -4.39 -12.85
CA LEU A 263 -4.01 -4.09 -11.43
C LEU A 263 -2.74 -3.46 -10.81
N LEU A 264 -1.56 -3.87 -11.26
CA LEU A 264 -0.28 -3.27 -10.86
C LEU A 264 -0.15 -1.84 -11.40
N TYR A 265 -0.52 -1.57 -12.65
CA TYR A 265 -0.59 -0.21 -13.20
C TYR A 265 -1.63 0.67 -12.47
N GLU A 266 -2.79 0.11 -12.11
CA GLU A 266 -3.82 0.85 -11.37
C GLU A 266 -3.37 1.14 -9.93
N ALA A 267 -2.67 0.20 -9.26
CA ALA A 267 -2.06 0.44 -7.96
C ALA A 267 -1.05 1.61 -8.01
N ILE A 268 -0.22 1.67 -9.05
CA ILE A 268 0.68 2.82 -9.30
C ILE A 268 -0.11 4.12 -9.50
N CYS A 269 -1.20 4.08 -10.28
CA CYS A 269 -2.09 5.24 -10.45
C CYS A 269 -2.73 5.70 -9.14
N ILE A 270 -3.08 4.79 -8.23
CA ILE A 270 -3.65 5.10 -6.90
C ILE A 270 -2.59 5.75 -6.00
N VAL A 271 -1.36 5.22 -5.98
CA VAL A 271 -0.23 5.81 -5.24
C VAL A 271 0.06 7.24 -5.75
N GLY A 272 0.08 7.45 -7.06
CA GLY A 272 0.29 8.77 -7.68
C GLY A 272 -0.80 9.80 -7.34
N ARG A 273 -2.07 9.37 -7.32
CA ARG A 273 -3.21 10.21 -6.86
C ARG A 273 -3.04 10.61 -5.39
N ASN A 274 -2.85 9.63 -4.51
CA ASN A 274 -2.68 9.85 -3.06
C ASN A 274 -1.47 10.75 -2.73
N ALA A 275 -0.39 10.65 -3.49
CA ALA A 275 0.77 11.54 -3.38
C ALA A 275 0.47 12.97 -3.86
N SER A 276 -0.32 13.12 -4.92
CA SER A 276 -0.73 14.41 -5.48
C SER A 276 -1.70 15.16 -4.59
N ASP A 277 -2.67 14.48 -3.97
CA ASP A 277 -3.62 15.09 -3.04
C ASP A 277 -2.92 15.66 -1.80
N LYS A 278 -1.92 14.95 -1.27
CA LYS A 278 -1.05 15.45 -0.18
C LYS A 278 -0.29 16.71 -0.58
N LYS A 279 0.23 16.79 -1.82
CA LYS A 279 0.85 18.02 -2.36
C LYS A 279 -0.17 19.16 -2.52
N GLY A 280 -1.40 18.87 -2.93
CA GLY A 280 -2.49 19.83 -3.10
C GLY A 280 -2.94 20.47 -1.78
N GLY A 281 -3.12 19.68 -0.72
CA GLY A 281 -3.48 20.15 0.61
C GLY A 281 -2.47 21.18 1.18
N HIS A 282 -1.18 20.97 0.94
CA HIS A 282 -0.11 21.89 1.37
C HIS A 282 -0.03 23.20 0.56
N LYS A 283 -0.59 23.25 -0.65
CA LYS A 283 -0.67 24.49 -1.46
C LYS A 283 -1.85 25.37 -1.05
N ARG A 284 -2.99 24.77 -0.67
CA ARG A 284 -4.22 25.51 -0.28
C ARG A 284 -4.05 26.39 0.96
N THR A 285 -3.12 26.09 1.86
CA THR A 285 -2.84 26.91 3.07
C THR A 285 -1.76 27.98 2.89
N LYS A 286 -1.06 28.03 1.74
CA LYS A 286 -0.01 29.04 1.46
C LYS A 286 -0.39 30.08 0.40
N SER A 287 -1.58 29.96 -0.21
CA SER A 287 -2.10 30.93 -1.19
C SER A 287 -2.67 32.21 -0.55
N ALA A 288 -1.91 32.84 0.35
CA ALA A 288 -2.26 34.12 0.98
C ALA A 288 -1.06 35.08 1.21
N ARG A 289 0.10 34.84 0.55
CA ARG A 289 1.17 35.84 0.42
C ARG A 289 2.04 35.60 -0.81
N GLY A 290 1.46 35.86 -1.99
CA GLY A 290 2.21 35.82 -3.25
C GLY A 290 3.19 36.98 -3.37
N SER A 291 4.43 36.79 -2.90
CA SER A 291 5.55 37.60 -3.37
C SER A 291 5.83 37.22 -4.82
N LYS A 292 5.38 38.06 -5.76
CA LYS A 292 5.76 37.93 -7.17
C LYS A 292 7.26 38.14 -7.28
N TRP A 293 8.00 37.06 -7.55
CA TRP A 293 9.40 37.18 -7.95
C TRP A 293 9.43 37.79 -9.35
N HIS A 294 9.68 39.10 -9.41
CA HIS A 294 10.05 39.75 -10.67
C HIS A 294 11.42 39.22 -11.08
N VAL A 295 11.44 38.29 -12.04
CA VAL A 295 12.63 38.08 -12.86
C VAL A 295 12.85 39.40 -13.62
N LYS A 296 13.97 40.05 -13.34
CA LYS A 296 14.38 41.27 -14.02
C LYS A 296 15.44 40.89 -15.04
N ASP A 297 15.25 41.32 -16.29
CA ASP A 297 16.16 41.00 -17.38
C ASP A 297 17.61 41.42 -17.11
N GLN A 298 18.54 40.73 -17.78
CA GLN A 298 19.97 40.91 -17.59
C GLN A 298 20.42 42.36 -17.84
N GLY A 299 21.19 42.93 -16.92
CA GLY A 299 21.79 44.24 -17.12
C GLY A 299 22.54 44.75 -15.88
N LYS A 300 23.86 44.47 -15.85
CA LYS A 300 24.86 44.87 -14.82
C LYS A 300 24.80 44.04 -13.52
N TRP A 301 25.97 43.59 -13.09
CA TRP A 301 26.15 42.85 -11.84
C TRP A 301 25.99 43.79 -10.65
N ASP A 302 24.88 43.67 -9.93
CA ASP A 302 24.68 44.42 -8.69
C ASP A 302 25.44 43.73 -7.54
N VAL A 303 26.47 44.40 -7.03
CA VAL A 303 27.27 43.96 -5.88
C VAL A 303 26.39 43.74 -4.64
N HIS A 304 25.28 44.49 -4.52
CA HIS A 304 24.31 44.31 -3.45
C HIS A 304 23.57 42.96 -3.57
N GLY A 305 23.28 42.50 -4.78
CA GLY A 305 22.69 41.18 -5.03
C GLY A 305 23.63 40.03 -4.67
N LEU A 306 24.93 40.17 -4.99
CA LEU A 306 25.95 39.20 -4.60
C LEU A 306 26.11 39.13 -3.07
N PHE A 307 26.14 40.29 -2.39
CA PHE A 307 26.19 40.38 -0.93
C PHE A 307 24.96 39.74 -0.25
N VAL A 308 23.75 40.00 -0.78
CA VAL A 308 22.51 39.38 -0.27
C VAL A 308 22.50 37.87 -0.52
N SER A 309 23.02 37.40 -1.65
CA SER A 309 23.19 35.97 -1.93
C SER A 309 24.17 35.30 -0.95
N ILE A 310 25.30 35.95 -0.63
CA ILE A 310 26.25 35.47 0.39
C ILE A 310 25.58 35.42 1.77
N ILE A 311 24.83 36.44 2.16
CA ILE A 311 24.07 36.44 3.42
C ILE A 311 23.03 35.31 3.47
N GLN A 312 22.30 35.06 2.37
CA GLN A 312 21.36 33.95 2.26
C GLN A 312 22.06 32.58 2.33
N LEU A 313 23.24 32.45 1.72
CA LEU A 313 24.07 31.24 1.79
C LEU A 313 24.57 30.99 3.22
N VAL A 314 25.02 32.03 3.93
CA VAL A 314 25.43 31.95 5.34
C VAL A 314 24.25 31.62 6.25
N MET A 315 23.08 32.22 6.03
CA MET A 315 21.86 31.87 6.78
C MET A 315 21.40 30.44 6.51
N LEU A 316 21.48 29.98 5.25
CA LEU A 316 21.18 28.60 4.88
C LEU A 316 22.17 27.63 5.56
N PHE A 317 23.47 27.93 5.55
CA PHE A 317 24.52 27.15 6.20
C PHE A 317 24.34 27.08 7.72
N MET A 318 24.04 28.21 8.37
CA MET A 318 23.72 28.23 9.81
C MET A 318 22.41 27.46 10.12
N SER A 319 21.43 27.51 9.22
CA SER A 319 20.20 26.71 9.31
C SER A 319 20.46 25.21 9.16
N THR A 320 21.32 24.79 8.22
CA THR A 320 21.70 23.38 8.07
C THR A 320 22.51 22.89 9.27
N ILE A 321 23.46 23.66 9.80
CA ILE A 321 24.17 23.32 11.05
C ILE A 321 23.21 23.18 12.23
N ARG A 322 22.28 24.14 12.42
CA ARG A 322 21.27 24.08 13.48
C ARG A 322 20.33 22.88 13.30
N CYS A 323 19.97 22.56 12.06
CA CYS A 323 19.18 21.37 11.73
C CYS A 323 19.95 20.09 12.10
N VAL A 324 21.20 19.94 11.66
CA VAL A 324 22.07 18.79 12.00
C VAL A 324 22.26 18.65 13.50
N PHE A 325 22.47 19.74 14.24
CA PHE A 325 22.62 19.69 15.70
C PHE A 325 21.32 19.27 16.41
N ASN A 326 20.17 19.75 15.94
CA ASN A 326 18.86 19.29 16.43
C ASN A 326 18.61 17.82 16.07
N LEU A 327 19.02 17.38 14.88
CA LEU A 327 18.90 16.01 14.38
C LEU A 327 19.73 15.03 15.23
N VAL A 328 20.98 15.40 15.55
CA VAL A 328 21.85 14.67 16.47
C VAL A 328 21.22 14.60 17.86
N LYS A 329 20.76 15.73 18.43
CA LYS A 329 20.08 15.73 19.73
C LYS A 329 18.85 14.82 19.77
N LEU A 330 18.02 14.86 18.73
CA LEU A 330 16.85 13.98 18.62
C LEU A 330 17.26 12.50 18.58
N SER A 331 18.27 12.14 17.78
CA SER A 331 18.78 10.75 17.70
C SER A 331 19.37 10.22 19.01
N LEU A 332 19.94 11.10 19.85
CA LEU A 332 20.49 10.75 21.16
C LEU A 332 19.40 10.50 22.21
N SER A 333 18.20 11.07 22.02
CA SER A 333 17.01 10.76 22.84
C SER A 333 16.25 9.49 22.40
N VAL A 334 16.61 8.86 21.27
CA VAL A 334 16.00 7.59 20.82
C VAL A 334 16.76 6.40 21.42
N PRO A 335 16.07 5.42 22.06
CA PRO A 335 16.70 4.21 22.56
C PRO A 335 17.35 3.37 21.44
N ALA A 336 18.40 2.61 21.78
CA ALA A 336 19.15 1.81 20.80
C ALA A 336 18.36 0.59 20.30
N ARG A 337 18.45 0.32 19.00
CA ARG A 337 17.76 -0.77 18.27
C ARG A 337 18.28 -2.16 18.63
N ALA A 338 19.53 -2.27 19.10
CA ALA A 338 20.12 -3.51 19.62
C ALA A 338 19.66 -3.91 21.04
N ALA A 339 19.27 -2.94 21.89
CA ALA A 339 18.93 -3.22 23.29
C ALA A 339 17.67 -4.09 23.46
N ALA A 340 16.73 -4.01 22.51
CA ALA A 340 15.49 -4.79 22.53
C ALA A 340 15.68 -6.30 22.23
N SER A 341 16.83 -6.71 21.69
CA SER A 341 17.13 -8.11 21.36
C SER A 341 18.01 -8.83 22.39
N SER A 342 18.64 -8.12 23.33
CA SER A 342 19.53 -8.72 24.35
C SER A 342 18.80 -9.21 25.61
N ASP A 343 17.50 -8.96 25.76
CA ASP A 343 16.75 -9.19 27.01
C ASP A 343 15.82 -10.41 26.96
N ARG A 344 15.97 -11.28 25.95
CA ARG A 344 15.35 -12.61 25.91
C ARG A 344 16.40 -13.70 25.73
N ILE A 345 17.04 -14.02 26.85
CA ILE A 345 17.47 -15.34 27.36
C ILE A 345 18.49 -15.03 28.47
N ARG A 346 18.00 -14.93 29.71
CA ARG A 346 18.85 -14.92 30.90
C ARG A 346 18.25 -15.76 32.03
N SER A 347 17.92 -17.01 31.69
CA SER A 347 17.72 -18.06 32.68
C SER A 347 19.04 -18.30 33.43
N PRO A 348 19.02 -18.58 34.74
CA PRO A 348 20.24 -18.74 35.52
C PRO A 348 20.99 -20.01 35.11
N ALA A 349 22.25 -19.86 34.70
CA ALA A 349 23.09 -20.98 34.29
C ALA A 349 23.43 -21.88 35.49
N SER A 350 23.01 -23.13 35.43
CA SER A 350 23.56 -24.20 36.27
C SER A 350 24.93 -24.62 35.75
N THR A 351 25.83 -24.95 36.67
CA THR A 351 27.25 -25.20 36.39
C THR A 351 27.47 -26.58 35.78
N ALA A 352 27.80 -26.67 34.49
CA ALA A 352 28.36 -27.87 33.88
C ALA A 352 29.42 -27.52 32.83
N LYS A 353 30.53 -28.26 32.81
CA LYS A 353 31.67 -28.04 31.90
C LYS A 353 31.58 -28.95 30.67
N GLY A 354 31.99 -28.42 29.51
CA GLY A 354 32.60 -29.23 28.44
C GLY A 354 31.92 -29.13 27.07
N GLY A 355 32.72 -29.27 26.01
CA GLY A 355 32.26 -29.47 24.63
C GLY A 355 32.36 -28.22 23.75
N LEU A 356 33.25 -28.27 22.76
CA LEU A 356 33.39 -27.25 21.73
C LEU A 356 32.48 -27.58 20.55
N ALA A 357 31.25 -27.06 20.53
CA ALA A 357 30.38 -27.04 19.36
C ALA A 357 29.85 -25.62 19.21
N LYS A 358 30.12 -25.00 18.05
CA LYS A 358 29.71 -23.64 17.76
C LYS A 358 28.48 -23.70 16.88
N ASP A 359 27.33 -23.94 17.49
CA ASP A 359 26.05 -23.91 16.78
C ASP A 359 25.87 -22.51 16.18
N ASP A 360 25.66 -22.46 14.86
CA ASP A 360 25.28 -21.25 14.15
C ASP A 360 23.82 -20.92 14.47
N VAL A 361 23.59 -20.44 15.70
CA VAL A 361 22.39 -19.69 16.03
C VAL A 361 22.36 -18.50 15.08
N VAL A 362 21.34 -18.48 14.20
CA VAL A 362 21.12 -17.38 13.26
C VAL A 362 20.71 -16.15 14.06
N GLU A 363 21.70 -15.42 14.58
CA GLU A 363 21.51 -14.08 15.11
C GLU A 363 20.77 -13.26 14.04
N ILE A 364 19.61 -12.72 14.39
CA ILE A 364 18.86 -11.80 13.53
C ILE A 364 19.67 -10.50 13.43
N ARG A 365 20.67 -10.50 12.55
CA ARG A 365 21.58 -9.38 12.29
C ARG A 365 20.81 -8.29 11.58
N LYS A 366 20.19 -7.42 12.38
CA LYS A 366 19.58 -6.17 11.91
C LYS A 366 20.60 -5.44 11.05
N THR A 367 20.21 -5.13 9.81
CA THR A 367 21.01 -4.34 8.87
C THR A 367 20.72 -2.86 9.09
N PRO A 368 21.70 -1.96 8.87
CA PRO A 368 21.45 -0.53 8.98
C PRO A 368 20.52 -0.06 7.85
N VAL A 369 19.64 0.90 8.14
CA VAL A 369 18.56 1.35 7.25
C VAL A 369 19.07 1.87 5.91
N LEU A 370 20.27 2.47 5.90
CA LEU A 370 20.89 2.98 4.68
C LEU A 370 21.36 1.86 3.73
N SER A 371 21.59 0.65 4.25
CA SER A 371 21.98 -0.54 3.46
C SER A 371 20.80 -1.34 2.92
N PHE A 372 19.56 -0.97 3.28
CA PHE A 372 18.35 -1.66 2.84
C PHE A 372 18.21 -1.66 1.31
N SER A 373 17.70 -2.77 0.78
CA SER A 373 17.55 -2.95 -0.67
C SER A 373 16.56 -1.98 -1.33
N ALA A 374 15.66 -1.30 -0.58
CA ALA A 374 14.78 -0.25 -1.12
C ALA A 374 15.54 0.85 -1.89
N TRP A 375 16.73 1.26 -1.44
CA TRP A 375 17.53 2.25 -2.15
C TRP A 375 18.08 1.71 -3.48
N ARG A 376 18.43 0.42 -3.48
CA ARG A 376 18.84 -0.31 -4.70
C ARG A 376 17.64 -0.49 -5.63
N LEU A 377 16.44 -0.76 -5.11
CA LEU A 377 15.20 -0.85 -5.87
C LEU A 377 14.88 0.46 -6.59
N ILE A 378 14.95 1.60 -5.89
CA ILE A 378 14.73 2.92 -6.51
C ILE A 378 15.74 3.16 -7.62
N GLY A 379 17.02 2.87 -7.39
CA GLY A 379 18.06 2.97 -8.42
C GLY A 379 17.82 2.04 -9.61
N ASN A 380 17.35 0.81 -9.36
CA ASN A 380 17.10 -0.19 -10.40
C ASN A 380 15.86 0.15 -11.22
N VAL A 381 14.71 0.43 -10.58
CA VAL A 381 13.47 0.84 -11.25
C VAL A 381 13.72 1.97 -12.24
N ILE A 382 14.47 3.00 -11.83
CA ILE A 382 14.77 4.19 -12.65
C ILE A 382 16.00 3.99 -13.58
N GLU A 383 16.58 2.79 -13.62
CA GLU A 383 17.75 2.42 -14.46
C GLU A 383 19.00 3.27 -14.24
N LEU A 384 19.18 3.76 -13.02
CA LEU A 384 20.32 4.56 -12.57
C LEU A 384 21.70 4.05 -13.02
N PRO A 385 22.05 2.74 -12.92
CA PRO A 385 23.35 2.27 -13.37
C PRO A 385 23.56 2.35 -14.90
N ILE A 386 22.48 2.33 -15.70
CA ILE A 386 22.54 2.38 -17.16
C ILE A 386 22.51 3.84 -17.64
N ARG A 387 21.59 4.65 -17.11
CA ARG A 387 21.35 6.03 -17.55
C ARG A 387 22.37 7.03 -17.00
N MET A 388 22.77 6.90 -15.73
CA MET A 388 23.74 7.79 -15.09
C MET A 388 24.74 7.01 -14.21
N PRO A 389 25.67 6.24 -14.82
CA PRO A 389 26.66 5.45 -14.07
C PRO A 389 27.55 6.31 -13.15
N TRP A 390 27.82 7.57 -13.52
CA TRP A 390 28.54 8.52 -12.68
C TRP A 390 27.79 8.87 -11.39
N LEU A 391 26.46 9.04 -11.46
CA LEU A 391 25.62 9.35 -10.31
C LEU A 391 25.46 8.11 -9.42
N ASN A 392 25.32 6.92 -10.03
CA ASN A 392 25.36 5.65 -9.31
C ASN A 392 26.70 5.47 -8.55
N GLY A 393 27.82 5.75 -9.21
CA GLY A 393 29.17 5.68 -8.61
C GLY A 393 29.33 6.67 -7.46
N LEU A 394 28.89 7.92 -7.64
CA LEU A 394 28.92 8.95 -6.60
C LEU A 394 28.05 8.56 -5.39
N LEU A 395 26.81 8.10 -5.62
CA LEU A 395 25.91 7.66 -4.56
C LEU A 395 26.45 6.43 -3.83
N SER A 396 27.08 5.48 -4.54
CA SER A 396 27.74 4.32 -3.94
C SER A 396 28.95 4.72 -3.08
N LEU A 397 29.75 5.69 -3.55
CA LEU A 397 30.87 6.25 -2.79
C LEU A 397 30.39 7.02 -1.56
N MET A 398 29.33 7.82 -1.67
CA MET A 398 28.68 8.49 -0.54
C MET A 398 28.12 7.48 0.47
N HIS A 399 27.39 6.46 0.02
CA HIS A 399 26.86 5.38 0.84
C HIS A 399 27.99 4.65 1.62
N ARG A 400 29.06 4.26 0.91
CA ARG A 400 30.24 3.64 1.52
C ARG A 400 30.93 4.58 2.51
N GLY A 401 31.06 5.86 2.18
CA GLY A 401 31.64 6.88 3.06
C GLY A 401 30.80 7.15 4.32
N VAL A 402 29.48 7.11 4.22
CA VAL A 402 28.55 7.34 5.35
C VAL A 402 28.49 6.13 6.30
N ILE A 403 28.69 4.90 5.78
CA ILE A 403 28.74 3.67 6.58
C ILE A 403 30.13 3.43 7.19
N HIS A 404 31.20 3.55 6.39
CA HIS A 404 32.57 3.18 6.80
C HIS A 404 33.46 4.37 7.20
N GLY A 405 33.02 5.61 7.00
CA GLY A 405 33.82 6.81 7.24
C GLY A 405 34.04 7.15 8.72
N PRO A 406 34.94 8.11 8.99
CA PRO A 406 35.24 8.58 10.35
C PRO A 406 33.98 9.18 10.97
N GLY A 407 33.50 8.56 12.06
CA GLY A 407 32.26 8.93 12.75
C GLY A 407 31.13 7.89 12.67
N ARG A 408 31.19 6.90 11.75
CA ARG A 408 30.26 5.74 11.67
C ARG A 408 28.76 6.11 11.79
N ILE A 409 28.38 7.25 11.19
CA ILE A 409 27.10 7.94 11.46
C ILE A 409 25.87 7.10 11.07
N ALA A 410 26.01 6.21 10.07
CA ALA A 410 24.98 5.28 9.62
C ALA A 410 25.38 3.79 9.72
N LYS A 411 26.32 3.44 10.62
CA LYS A 411 26.42 2.05 11.09
C LYS A 411 25.14 1.71 11.88
N LEU A 412 24.87 0.43 12.09
CA LEU A 412 23.85 -0.03 13.05
C LEU A 412 23.95 0.75 14.37
N ASP A 413 22.82 1.28 14.86
CA ASP A 413 22.71 2.17 16.03
C ASP A 413 23.40 3.55 15.90
N GLY A 414 23.81 3.92 14.70
CA GLY A 414 24.28 5.26 14.36
C GLY A 414 23.19 6.33 14.53
N VAL A 415 23.61 7.59 14.57
CA VAL A 415 22.73 8.77 14.66
C VAL A 415 21.69 8.79 13.54
N LEU A 416 22.13 8.50 12.30
CA LEU A 416 21.24 8.49 11.14
C LEU A 416 20.35 7.25 11.13
N ASP A 417 20.89 6.10 11.50
CA ASP A 417 20.20 4.81 11.55
C ASP A 417 19.02 4.85 12.53
N ARG A 418 19.26 5.29 13.78
CA ARG A 418 18.21 5.47 14.80
C ARG A 418 17.14 6.46 14.38
N LEU A 419 17.51 7.57 13.75
CA LEU A 419 16.54 8.57 13.35
C LEU A 419 15.68 8.13 12.16
N LEU A 420 16.28 7.49 11.15
CA LEU A 420 15.53 6.92 10.03
C LEU A 420 14.58 5.83 10.54
N SER A 421 15.08 4.90 11.35
CA SER A 421 14.28 3.83 11.97
C SER A 421 13.12 4.39 12.79
N HIS A 422 13.33 5.41 13.64
CA HIS A 422 12.23 6.07 14.36
C HIS A 422 11.21 6.75 13.43
N GLN A 423 11.64 7.45 12.38
CA GLN A 423 10.70 8.08 11.44
C GLN A 423 9.90 7.04 10.64
N ILE A 424 10.54 5.95 10.23
CA ILE A 424 9.88 4.81 9.58
C ILE A 424 8.88 4.15 10.55
N GLN A 425 9.25 3.91 11.81
CA GLN A 425 8.37 3.34 12.83
C GLN A 425 7.21 4.28 13.20
N LEU A 426 7.38 5.60 13.15
CA LEU A 426 6.25 6.54 13.25
C LEU A 426 5.28 6.40 12.08
N CYS A 427 5.80 6.27 10.85
CA CYS A 427 4.99 6.04 9.65
C CYS A 427 4.28 4.68 9.66
N LEU A 428 4.94 3.63 10.16
CA LEU A 428 4.40 2.28 10.30
C LEU A 428 3.62 2.05 11.62
N SER A 429 3.50 3.08 12.47
CA SER A 429 2.94 2.91 13.81
C SER A 429 1.46 2.51 13.77
N ALA A 430 1.06 1.66 14.72
CA ALA A 430 -0.33 1.23 14.93
C ALA A 430 -1.32 2.38 15.23
N SER A 431 -0.86 3.63 15.31
CA SER A 431 -1.70 4.83 15.37
C SER A 431 -2.45 5.12 14.05
N GLN A 432 -1.87 4.72 12.90
CA GLN A 432 -2.49 4.92 11.59
C GLN A 432 -3.42 3.76 11.21
N LEU A 433 -3.30 2.60 11.86
CA LEU A 433 -4.06 1.41 11.50
C LEU A 433 -5.60 1.60 11.54
N PRO A 434 -6.21 2.22 12.58
CA PRO A 434 -7.66 2.45 12.59
C PRO A 434 -8.13 3.36 11.45
N SER A 435 -7.35 4.38 11.07
CA SER A 435 -7.72 5.29 9.97
C SER A 435 -7.59 4.60 8.62
N ILE A 436 -6.55 3.80 8.41
CA ILE A 436 -6.37 2.95 7.22
C ILE A 436 -7.52 1.94 7.12
N LEU A 437 -7.88 1.24 8.19
CA LEU A 437 -9.00 0.30 8.22
C LEU A 437 -10.34 0.99 7.94
N ARG A 438 -10.58 2.20 8.46
CA ARG A 438 -11.79 3.00 8.16
C ARG A 438 -11.84 3.44 6.70
N THR A 439 -10.73 3.86 6.11
CA THR A 439 -10.64 4.17 4.67
C THR A 439 -10.84 2.92 3.82
N LEU A 440 -10.23 1.80 4.20
CA LEU A 440 -10.41 0.51 3.54
C LEU A 440 -11.90 0.09 3.57
N ARG A 441 -12.56 0.21 4.72
CA ARG A 441 -14.00 -0.08 4.89
C ARG A 441 -14.85 0.80 3.99
N GLY A 442 -14.59 2.11 3.95
CA GLY A 442 -15.28 3.03 3.05
C GLY A 442 -15.07 2.71 1.56
N SER A 443 -13.93 2.13 1.19
CA SER A 443 -13.61 1.78 -0.20
C SER A 443 -14.16 0.42 -0.65
N LEU A 444 -14.14 -0.60 0.22
CA LEU A 444 -14.65 -1.95 -0.07
C LEU A 444 -16.14 -2.07 0.18
N PHE A 445 -16.66 -1.36 1.19
CA PHE A 445 -18.05 -1.41 1.62
C PHE A 445 -18.67 0.01 1.71
N PRO A 446 -18.92 0.69 0.58
CA PRO A 446 -19.66 1.95 0.56
C PRO A 446 -20.99 1.80 1.32
N HIS A 447 -21.24 2.68 2.29
CA HIS A 447 -22.41 2.63 3.19
C HIS A 447 -22.55 1.34 4.03
N ASN A 448 -21.46 0.60 4.28
CA ASN A 448 -21.46 -0.71 4.96
C ASN A 448 -22.28 -1.79 4.21
N ALA A 449 -22.24 -1.76 2.87
CA ALA A 449 -22.76 -2.78 1.96
C ALA A 449 -21.70 -3.07 0.88
N PRO A 450 -21.66 -4.28 0.27
CA PRO A 450 -20.58 -4.68 -0.63
C PRO A 450 -20.58 -3.82 -1.89
N GLY A 451 -19.50 -3.07 -2.09
CA GLY A 451 -19.39 -2.15 -3.22
C GLY A 451 -19.23 -2.89 -4.54
N THR A 452 -19.82 -2.36 -5.60
CA THR A 452 -19.41 -2.73 -6.95
C THR A 452 -17.95 -2.32 -7.13
N SER A 453 -17.06 -3.30 -7.26
CA SER A 453 -15.62 -3.04 -7.41
C SER A 453 -15.39 -2.22 -8.68
N SER A 454 -14.99 -0.95 -8.54
CA SER A 454 -14.70 -0.05 -9.67
C SER A 454 -13.47 -0.46 -10.51
N MET A 455 -12.83 -1.57 -10.16
CA MET A 455 -11.65 -2.14 -10.81
C MET A 455 -12.07 -3.34 -11.66
N PHE A 456 -12.33 -3.08 -12.94
CA PHE A 456 -12.58 -4.10 -13.96
C PHE A 456 -11.32 -4.31 -14.82
N PRO A 457 -11.07 -5.54 -15.32
CA PRO A 457 -10.00 -5.77 -16.28
C PRO A 457 -10.26 -4.97 -17.57
N PRO A 458 -9.23 -4.43 -18.24
CA PRO A 458 -9.38 -3.78 -19.53
C PRO A 458 -9.88 -4.78 -20.58
N SER A 459 -10.73 -4.31 -21.49
CA SER A 459 -11.35 -5.08 -22.55
C SER A 459 -10.47 -5.26 -23.79
N SER A 460 -9.41 -4.45 -23.93
CA SER A 460 -8.48 -4.50 -25.06
C SER A 460 -7.05 -4.13 -24.68
N ASP A 461 -6.08 -4.57 -25.48
CA ASP A 461 -4.66 -4.21 -25.31
C ASP A 461 -4.40 -2.70 -25.49
N ALA A 462 -5.28 -2.00 -26.20
CA ALA A 462 -5.24 -0.55 -26.32
C ALA A 462 -5.60 0.14 -24.99
N GLU A 463 -6.60 -0.37 -24.27
CA GLU A 463 -6.93 0.09 -22.92
C GLU A 463 -5.82 -0.25 -21.91
N LEU A 464 -5.18 -1.42 -22.03
CA LEU A 464 -4.03 -1.78 -21.21
C LEU A 464 -2.83 -0.83 -21.43
N ARG A 465 -2.53 -0.46 -22.69
CA ARG A 465 -1.50 0.54 -23.01
C ARG A 465 -1.88 1.94 -22.52
N ALA A 466 -3.15 2.36 -22.69
CA ALA A 466 -3.63 3.63 -22.14
C ALA A 466 -3.51 3.68 -20.60
N LEU A 467 -3.73 2.55 -19.93
CA LEU A 467 -3.53 2.41 -18.48
C LEU A 467 -2.04 2.46 -18.09
N ARG A 468 -1.14 1.82 -18.86
CA ARG A 468 0.32 1.93 -18.67
C ARG A 468 0.78 3.38 -18.81
N ARG A 469 0.34 4.09 -19.86
CA ARG A 469 0.60 5.53 -20.05
C ARG A 469 0.05 6.38 -18.91
N ARG A 470 -1.16 6.08 -18.40
CA ARG A 470 -1.74 6.76 -17.24
C ARG A 470 -0.90 6.55 -15.97
N ALA A 471 -0.36 5.36 -15.75
CA ALA A 471 0.53 5.07 -14.64
C ALA A 471 1.87 5.82 -14.77
N ALA A 472 2.45 5.89 -15.98
CA ALA A 472 3.64 6.68 -16.28
C ALA A 472 3.41 8.19 -15.99
N THR A 473 2.30 8.77 -16.46
CA THR A 473 1.92 10.16 -16.14
C THR A 473 1.73 10.37 -14.64
N ALA A 474 1.12 9.41 -13.93
CA ALA A 474 0.96 9.50 -12.48
C ALA A 474 2.33 9.54 -11.77
N LEU A 475 3.29 8.70 -12.18
CA LEU A 475 4.68 8.75 -11.68
C LEU A 475 5.38 10.07 -12.02
N TRP A 476 5.21 10.61 -13.24
CA TRP A 476 5.77 11.90 -13.62
C TRP A 476 5.31 13.03 -12.68
N THR A 477 4.02 13.07 -12.32
CA THR A 477 3.50 14.07 -11.36
C THR A 477 4.04 13.91 -9.92
N MET A 478 4.54 12.72 -9.56
CA MET A 478 5.22 12.51 -8.28
C MET A 478 6.63 13.11 -8.28
N ILE A 479 7.35 13.06 -9.40
CA ILE A 479 8.72 13.54 -9.55
C ILE A 479 8.75 15.09 -9.64
N PRO A 480 9.66 15.80 -8.96
CA PRO A 480 9.83 17.24 -9.17
C PRO A 480 10.33 17.52 -10.60
N PRO A 481 9.73 18.47 -11.36
CA PRO A 481 10.02 18.63 -12.79
C PRO A 481 11.50 18.94 -13.08
N SER A 482 12.20 19.67 -12.20
CA SER A 482 13.63 19.91 -12.30
C SER A 482 14.48 18.63 -12.20
N VAL A 483 14.07 17.69 -11.34
CA VAL A 483 14.76 16.39 -11.18
C VAL A 483 14.46 15.49 -12.37
N GLY A 484 13.19 15.43 -12.79
CA GLY A 484 12.76 14.68 -13.96
C GLY A 484 13.49 15.13 -15.22
N ARG A 485 13.52 16.44 -15.51
CA ARG A 485 14.21 16.99 -16.69
C ARG A 485 15.73 16.86 -16.61
N MET A 486 16.33 16.94 -15.42
CA MET A 486 17.77 16.65 -15.27
C MET A 486 18.10 15.19 -15.60
N TYR A 487 17.26 14.26 -15.14
CA TYR A 487 17.55 12.82 -15.20
C TYR A 487 17.17 12.18 -16.55
N PHE A 488 15.98 12.49 -17.06
CA PHE A 488 15.44 11.92 -18.30
C PHE A 488 15.67 12.85 -19.52
N GLY A 489 15.81 14.16 -19.32
CA GLY A 489 15.80 15.18 -20.37
C GLY A 489 17.16 15.77 -20.77
N GLY A 490 18.25 14.99 -20.71
CA GLY A 490 19.55 15.41 -21.26
C GLY A 490 20.45 16.26 -20.36
N GLY A 491 20.17 16.35 -19.05
CA GLY A 491 21.12 16.86 -18.05
C GLY A 491 20.89 18.29 -17.55
N LEU A 492 21.93 18.87 -16.95
CA LEU A 492 21.87 20.15 -16.20
C LEU A 492 21.33 21.34 -17.01
N TRP A 493 21.59 21.37 -18.33
CA TRP A 493 21.16 22.46 -19.22
C TRP A 493 19.62 22.53 -19.37
N ALA A 494 18.95 21.38 -19.44
CA ALA A 494 17.50 21.29 -19.46
C ALA A 494 16.88 21.67 -18.10
N ALA A 495 17.54 21.27 -17.00
CA ALA A 495 17.12 21.62 -15.64
C ALA A 495 17.21 23.12 -15.33
N MET A 496 18.11 23.85 -16.02
CA MET A 496 18.25 25.31 -15.94
C MET A 496 17.18 26.10 -16.73
N GLY A 497 16.26 25.42 -17.41
CA GLY A 497 15.13 26.05 -18.12
C GLY A 497 15.46 26.64 -19.49
N MET A 498 16.68 26.44 -20.00
CA MET A 498 17.15 26.99 -21.29
C MET A 498 16.62 26.22 -22.51
N ALA A 499 15.94 25.09 -22.32
CA ALA A 499 15.38 24.23 -23.38
C ALA A 499 13.97 23.74 -23.00
N ALA A 500 13.08 24.66 -22.62
CA ALA A 500 11.70 24.34 -22.24
C ALA A 500 10.77 24.29 -23.47
N ASP A 501 10.78 23.16 -24.19
CA ASP A 501 9.80 22.87 -25.25
C ASP A 501 8.75 21.84 -24.80
N VAL A 502 7.52 21.97 -25.30
CA VAL A 502 6.34 21.22 -24.86
C VAL A 502 6.47 19.72 -25.16
N GLY A 503 7.17 19.35 -26.24
CA GLY A 503 7.42 17.95 -26.61
C GLY A 503 8.31 17.17 -25.63
N HIS A 504 9.03 17.83 -24.73
CA HIS A 504 9.89 17.12 -23.77
C HIS A 504 9.07 16.31 -22.76
N ASP A 505 8.02 16.91 -22.17
CA ASP A 505 7.28 16.24 -21.08
C ASP A 505 6.52 14.99 -21.58
N GLU A 506 6.13 14.91 -22.86
CA GLU A 506 5.58 13.68 -23.46
C GLU A 506 6.64 12.59 -23.63
N ALA A 507 7.82 12.92 -24.13
CA ALA A 507 8.94 11.97 -24.24
C ALA A 507 9.37 11.43 -22.86
N MET A 508 9.29 12.24 -21.79
CA MET A 508 9.57 11.74 -20.43
C MET A 508 8.49 10.75 -19.94
N VAL A 509 7.24 10.89 -20.38
CA VAL A 509 6.17 9.94 -20.09
C VAL A 509 6.37 8.64 -20.88
N ASP A 510 6.79 8.71 -22.15
CA ASP A 510 7.11 7.52 -22.96
C ASP A 510 8.28 6.71 -22.33
N GLU A 511 9.32 7.39 -21.85
CA GLU A 511 10.43 6.79 -21.10
C GLU A 511 9.97 6.09 -19.80
N LEU A 512 9.12 6.75 -19.01
CA LEU A 512 8.51 6.15 -17.82
C LEU A 512 7.58 4.98 -18.19
N GLU A 513 6.93 5.03 -19.36
CA GLU A 513 6.08 3.95 -19.87
C GLU A 513 6.88 2.68 -20.18
N GLY A 514 8.09 2.83 -20.71
CA GLY A 514 9.05 1.73 -20.92
C GLY A 514 9.54 1.11 -19.61
N LEU A 515 9.83 1.92 -18.57
CA LEU A 515 10.23 1.41 -17.25
C LEU A 515 9.14 0.54 -16.59
N LEU A 516 7.87 0.77 -16.93
CA LEU A 516 6.73 -0.01 -16.42
C LEU A 516 6.54 -1.36 -17.11
N GLU A 517 7.23 -1.64 -18.21
CA GLU A 517 7.09 -2.90 -18.95
C GLU A 517 7.48 -4.14 -18.15
N VAL A 518 8.31 -3.97 -17.12
CA VAL A 518 8.74 -5.06 -16.22
C VAL A 518 7.58 -5.83 -15.58
N VAL A 519 6.47 -5.14 -15.26
CA VAL A 519 5.27 -5.78 -14.70
C VAL A 519 4.23 -6.16 -15.77
N GLY A 520 4.62 -6.13 -17.05
CA GLY A 520 3.78 -6.41 -18.21
C GLY A 520 3.46 -7.89 -18.44
N ASP A 521 4.29 -8.83 -17.95
CA ASP A 521 4.05 -10.26 -18.12
C ASP A 521 3.44 -10.92 -16.86
N ARG A 522 2.23 -11.46 -17.02
CA ARG A 522 1.49 -12.14 -15.94
C ARG A 522 2.21 -13.34 -15.33
N TYR A 523 2.95 -14.13 -16.11
CA TYR A 523 3.67 -15.31 -15.61
C TYR A 523 4.90 -14.90 -14.78
N CYS A 524 5.60 -13.85 -15.20
CA CYS A 524 6.68 -13.25 -14.42
C CYS A 524 6.14 -12.63 -13.12
N ASN A 525 5.00 -11.93 -13.19
CA ASN A 525 4.31 -11.39 -12.02
C ASN A 525 3.84 -12.48 -11.04
N LYS A 526 3.45 -13.68 -11.51
CA LYS A 526 3.14 -14.79 -10.60
C LYS A 526 4.33 -15.17 -9.72
N HIS A 527 5.54 -15.22 -10.26
CA HIS A 527 6.74 -15.52 -9.45
C HIS A 527 6.95 -14.45 -8.37
N LEU A 528 6.81 -13.17 -8.74
CA LEU A 528 6.88 -12.06 -7.79
C LEU A 528 5.81 -12.19 -6.68
N MET A 529 4.55 -12.42 -7.05
CA MET A 529 3.44 -12.53 -6.08
C MET A 529 3.63 -13.72 -5.13
N TYR A 530 3.94 -14.91 -5.64
CA TYR A 530 4.18 -16.09 -4.81
C TYR A 530 5.36 -15.90 -3.87
N SER A 531 6.49 -15.37 -4.36
CA SER A 531 7.65 -15.14 -3.49
C SER A 531 7.46 -14.04 -2.44
N ILE A 532 6.62 -13.02 -2.69
CA ILE A 532 6.22 -12.06 -1.65
C ILE A 532 5.33 -12.73 -0.60
N VAL A 533 4.39 -13.58 -1.01
CA VAL A 533 3.51 -14.32 -0.09
C VAL A 533 4.31 -15.30 0.76
N GLU A 534 5.18 -16.11 0.15
CA GLU A 534 6.10 -17.02 0.85
C GLU A 534 6.98 -16.28 1.84
N LEU A 535 7.59 -15.15 1.43
CA LEU A 535 8.40 -14.32 2.33
C LEU A 535 7.60 -13.84 3.55
N ILE A 536 6.39 -13.31 3.32
CA ILE A 536 5.52 -12.85 4.41
C ILE A 536 5.12 -14.02 5.33
N LEU A 537 4.76 -15.17 4.77
CA LEU A 537 4.39 -16.36 5.54
C LEU A 537 5.56 -16.87 6.39
N VAL A 538 6.76 -17.03 5.82
CA VAL A 538 7.96 -17.47 6.54
C VAL A 538 8.34 -16.49 7.66
N ARG A 539 8.09 -15.18 7.50
CA ARG A 539 8.37 -14.22 8.59
C ARG A 539 7.30 -14.20 9.68
N LEU A 540 6.04 -14.47 9.35
CA LEU A 540 4.98 -14.62 10.35
C LEU A 540 5.03 -15.98 11.06
N MET A 541 5.48 -17.02 10.36
CA MET A 541 5.46 -18.42 10.77
C MET A 541 6.81 -19.08 10.41
N PRO A 542 7.90 -18.76 11.13
CA PRO A 542 9.21 -19.35 10.88
C PRO A 542 9.23 -20.88 11.03
N GLU A 543 8.25 -21.45 11.74
CA GLU A 543 8.07 -22.91 11.86
C GLU A 543 7.92 -23.60 10.50
N LEU A 544 7.35 -22.90 9.51
CA LEU A 544 7.17 -23.39 8.13
C LEU A 544 8.48 -23.47 7.33
N GLN A 545 9.57 -22.87 7.84
CA GLN A 545 10.90 -22.97 7.22
C GLN A 545 11.65 -24.23 7.69
N GLU A 546 11.35 -24.72 8.90
CA GLU A 546 12.08 -25.80 9.55
C GLU A 546 11.38 -27.16 9.45
N ARG A 547 10.04 -27.19 9.32
CA ARG A 547 9.22 -28.40 9.47
C ARG A 547 8.20 -28.55 8.35
N GLY A 548 7.91 -29.79 7.97
CA GLY A 548 6.83 -30.12 7.05
C GLY A 548 5.45 -29.92 7.68
N VAL A 549 4.42 -29.80 6.83
CA VAL A 549 3.01 -29.67 7.28
C VAL A 549 2.57 -30.91 8.06
N GLU A 550 3.04 -32.09 7.68
CA GLU A 550 2.77 -33.36 8.37
C GLU A 550 3.43 -33.40 9.76
N ASP A 551 4.70 -32.97 9.86
CA ASP A 551 5.43 -32.90 11.13
C ASP A 551 4.75 -31.93 12.13
N LEU A 552 4.32 -30.76 11.64
CA LEU A 552 3.60 -29.75 12.42
C LEU A 552 2.22 -30.24 12.86
N LEU A 553 1.51 -30.97 12.00
CA LEU A 553 0.23 -31.58 12.33
C LEU A 553 0.41 -32.65 13.42
N GLN A 554 1.43 -33.50 13.30
CA GLN A 554 1.73 -34.54 14.28
C GLN A 554 2.10 -33.92 15.64
N GLU A 555 3.02 -32.96 15.69
CA GLU A 555 3.39 -32.28 16.94
C GLU A 555 2.18 -31.63 17.66
N ARG A 556 1.22 -31.10 16.90
CA ARG A 556 0.03 -30.43 17.45
C ARG A 556 -1.07 -31.38 17.90
N LEU A 557 -1.15 -32.59 17.35
CA LEU A 557 -2.23 -33.54 17.61
C LEU A 557 -1.82 -34.76 18.45
N GLY A 558 -0.53 -35.10 18.51
CA GLY A 558 0.04 -36.21 19.30
C GLY A 558 0.39 -37.44 18.46
#